data_AF-A0A975CEW6-F1
#
_entry.id   AF-A0A975CEW6-F1
#
_cell.length_a   1.000
_cell.length_b   1.000
_cell.length_c   1.000
_cell.angle_alpha   90.00
_cell.angle_beta   90.00
_cell.angle_gamma   90.00
#
_symmetry.space_group_name_H-M   'P 1'
#
loop_
_entity.id
_entity.type
_entity.pdbx_description
1 polymer ?
#
loop_
_entity_poly.entity_id
_entity_poly.type
_entity_poly.pdbx_seq_one_letter_code
_entity_poly.pdbx_strand_id
1 'polypeptide(L)'
;MPPERHLVRNAVILLTVLALHAGALWAMQTGLLWRGVPPVMPLRVISELITPQVVPPAVAPERVVPPQPLPPRPRAAPPAPRLHRPPVPPPPQPAALLALADSAPAAPTDHVVAAASPAPAPEPAPAAPAPRVVLPSARADYLSNPPPVYPPMSRRLGEQGKVILRVLIGADGLAKEAHLARSSGFERLDQAALETVRQWRYRPGMRDGVAEAMWFNVPINFVLEGVL
;
A
#
# COMPACT_ATOMS: atom_id res chain seq x y z
N MET A 1 34.64 50.94 67.08
CA MET A 1 34.05 49.67 66.60
C MET A 1 34.96 49.15 65.49
N PRO A 2 35.50 47.92 65.59
CA PRO A 2 36.63 47.53 64.74
C PRO A 2 36.16 47.16 63.32
N PRO A 3 36.66 47.82 62.25
CA PRO A 3 36.33 47.52 60.85
C PRO A 3 36.90 46.18 60.35
N GLU A 4 37.75 45.54 61.15
CA GLU A 4 38.49 44.30 60.87
C GLU A 4 37.60 43.10 60.46
N ARG A 5 36.41 42.96 61.06
CA ARG A 5 35.58 41.75 60.89
C ARG A 5 34.99 41.60 59.48
N HIS A 6 34.69 42.71 58.81
CA HIS A 6 34.12 42.68 57.46
C HIS A 6 35.19 42.38 56.41
N LEU A 7 36.42 42.87 56.62
CA LEU A 7 37.54 42.62 55.72
C LEU A 7 37.95 41.14 55.73
N VAL A 8 38.07 40.54 56.92
CA VAL A 8 38.36 39.11 57.07
C VAL A 8 37.27 38.25 56.44
N ARG A 9 35.99 38.60 56.66
CA ARG A 9 34.87 37.89 56.05
C ARG A 9 34.90 37.95 54.52
N ASN A 10 35.14 39.12 53.95
CA ASN A 10 35.21 39.29 52.50
C ASN A 10 36.41 38.56 51.90
N ALA A 11 37.56 38.55 52.59
CA ALA A 11 38.74 37.79 52.16
C ALA A 11 38.48 36.27 52.16
N VAL A 12 37.79 35.74 53.18
CA VAL A 12 37.39 34.34 53.23
C VAL A 12 36.42 33.99 52.10
N ILE A 13 35.44 34.86 51.82
CA ILE A 13 34.49 34.67 50.71
C ILE A 13 35.24 34.65 49.37
N LEU A 14 36.11 35.63 49.11
CA LEU A 14 36.88 35.70 47.87
C LEU A 14 37.75 34.46 47.67
N LEU A 15 38.46 34.03 48.71
CA LEU A 15 39.32 32.83 48.64
C LEU A 15 38.51 31.56 48.36
N THR A 16 37.34 31.43 48.97
CA THR A 16 36.43 30.29 48.75
C THR A 16 35.91 30.27 47.31
N VAL A 17 35.49 31.42 46.79
CA VAL A 17 35.02 31.55 45.41
C VAL A 17 36.15 31.20 44.43
N LEU A 18 37.37 31.69 44.68
CA LEU A 18 38.53 31.40 43.84
C LEU A 18 38.88 29.90 43.84
N ALA A 19 38.85 29.26 45.01
CA ALA A 19 39.08 27.83 45.15
C ALA A 19 38.02 26.99 44.42
N LEU A 20 36.74 27.38 44.50
CA LEU A 20 35.65 26.72 43.77
C LEU A 20 35.84 26.83 42.25
N HIS A 21 36.20 28.01 41.73
CA HIS A 21 36.45 28.19 40.30
C HIS A 21 37.66 27.40 39.82
N ALA A 22 38.76 27.40 40.59
CA ALA A 22 39.94 26.60 40.28
C ALA A 22 39.61 25.10 40.26
N GLY A 23 38.82 24.61 41.23
CA GLY A 23 38.35 23.23 41.26
C GLY A 23 37.45 22.87 40.07
N ALA A 24 36.52 23.76 39.69
CA ALA A 24 35.64 23.57 38.54
C ALA A 24 36.41 23.52 37.22
N LEU A 25 37.35 24.46 37.02
CA LEU A 25 38.24 24.48 35.85
C LEU A 25 39.11 23.21 35.80
N TRP A 26 39.67 22.79 36.93
CA TRP A 26 40.46 21.57 37.01
C TRP A 26 39.64 20.32 36.69
N ALA A 27 38.41 20.19 37.20
CA ALA A 27 37.51 19.07 36.92
C ALA A 27 37.06 19.03 35.44
N MET A 28 36.85 20.20 34.83
CA MET A 28 36.54 20.31 33.41
C MET A 28 37.74 19.92 32.54
N GLN A 29 38.95 20.37 32.90
CA GLN A 29 40.18 20.10 32.16
C GLN A 29 40.66 18.65 32.29
N THR A 30 40.42 18.00 33.44
CA THR A 30 40.71 16.57 33.64
C THR A 30 39.66 15.63 33.05
N GLY A 31 38.61 16.16 32.42
CA GLY A 31 37.57 15.35 31.80
C GLY A 31 36.75 14.53 32.80
N LEU A 32 36.74 14.90 34.08
CA LEU A 32 35.97 14.21 35.11
C LEU A 32 34.47 14.25 34.83
N LEU A 33 34.01 15.31 34.14
CA LEU A 33 32.64 15.48 33.69
C LEU A 33 32.29 14.62 32.45
N TRP A 34 33.28 14.04 31.76
CA TRP A 34 33.11 13.35 30.46
C TRP A 34 33.33 11.83 30.56
N ARG A 35 33.58 11.30 31.77
CA ARG A 35 33.81 9.86 32.01
C ARG A 35 32.63 8.94 31.66
N GLY A 36 31.45 9.50 31.37
CA GLY A 36 30.21 8.76 31.08
C GLY A 36 29.83 8.66 29.60
N VAL A 37 30.54 9.29 28.67
CA VAL A 37 30.25 9.14 27.24
C VAL A 37 31.10 7.99 26.70
N PRO A 38 30.52 6.85 26.29
CA PRO A 38 31.29 5.80 25.64
C PRO A 38 31.94 6.39 24.38
N PRO A 39 33.25 6.15 24.16
CA PRO A 39 33.90 6.60 22.94
C PRO A 39 33.19 5.98 21.74
N VAL A 40 32.57 6.81 20.90
CA VAL A 40 32.10 6.40 19.57
C VAL A 40 33.36 6.06 18.78
N MET A 41 33.69 4.78 18.72
CA MET A 41 34.83 4.26 17.95
C MET A 41 34.67 4.70 16.49
N PRO A 42 35.57 5.53 15.92
CA PRO A 42 35.64 5.61 14.48
C PRO A 42 36.11 4.24 13.98
N LEU A 43 35.29 3.54 13.21
CA LEU A 43 35.74 2.40 12.42
C LEU A 43 36.97 2.87 11.64
N ARG A 44 38.17 2.43 12.07
CA ARG A 44 39.33 2.49 11.21
C ARG A 44 39.01 1.54 10.06
N VAL A 45 38.70 2.12 8.91
CA VAL A 45 38.70 1.39 7.64
C VAL A 45 40.15 0.94 7.44
N ILE A 46 40.42 -0.31 7.81
CA ILE A 46 41.67 -0.96 7.50
C ILE A 46 41.61 -1.15 5.99
N SER A 47 42.27 -0.26 5.25
CA SER A 47 42.68 -0.55 3.88
C SER A 47 43.75 -1.63 3.97
N GLU A 48 43.31 -2.85 4.25
CA GLU A 48 44.10 -4.03 3.99
C GLU A 48 44.19 -4.11 2.47
N LEU A 49 45.35 -3.71 1.93
CA LEU A 49 45.73 -4.07 0.58
C LEU A 49 45.59 -5.59 0.51
N ILE A 50 44.48 -6.05 -0.08
CA ILE A 50 44.32 -7.41 -0.55
C ILE A 50 45.49 -7.61 -1.52
N THR A 51 46.54 -8.28 -1.05
CA THR A 51 47.52 -8.90 -1.92
C THR A 51 46.69 -9.78 -2.86
N PRO A 52 46.70 -9.55 -4.19
CA PRO A 52 45.98 -10.43 -5.08
C PRO A 52 46.59 -11.82 -4.94
N GLN A 53 45.89 -12.73 -4.28
CA GLN A 53 46.15 -14.15 -4.40
C GLN A 53 46.14 -14.43 -5.91
N VAL A 54 47.28 -14.87 -6.43
CA VAL A 54 47.37 -15.41 -7.78
C VAL A 54 46.48 -16.63 -7.80
N VAL A 55 45.23 -16.42 -8.20
CA VAL A 55 44.30 -17.51 -8.50
C VAL A 55 44.96 -18.30 -9.62
N PRO A 56 45.18 -19.63 -9.46
CA PRO A 56 45.58 -20.48 -10.57
C PRO A 56 44.65 -20.17 -11.75
N PRO A 57 45.15 -20.12 -13.01
CA PRO A 57 44.31 -19.77 -14.14
C PRO A 57 43.06 -20.63 -14.08
N ALA A 58 41.91 -19.94 -13.98
CA ALA A 58 40.61 -20.55 -13.98
C ALA A 58 40.58 -21.55 -15.13
N VAL A 59 40.12 -22.77 -14.86
CA VAL A 59 39.44 -23.54 -15.90
C VAL A 59 38.50 -22.54 -16.55
N ALA A 60 38.71 -22.28 -17.84
CA ALA A 60 37.95 -21.29 -18.59
C ALA A 60 36.49 -21.44 -18.19
N PRO A 61 35.77 -20.34 -17.86
CA PRO A 61 34.39 -20.44 -17.47
C PRO A 61 33.71 -21.25 -18.55
N GLU A 62 33.15 -22.40 -18.16
CA GLU A 62 32.23 -23.09 -19.02
C GLU A 62 31.22 -22.02 -19.39
N ARG A 63 31.27 -21.64 -20.67
CA ARG A 63 30.48 -20.55 -21.21
C ARG A 63 29.08 -20.82 -20.72
N VAL A 64 28.61 -20.02 -19.77
CA VAL A 64 27.20 -20.06 -19.37
C VAL A 64 26.50 -19.65 -20.64
N VAL A 65 26.05 -20.65 -21.39
CA VAL A 65 25.25 -20.44 -22.56
C VAL A 65 24.05 -19.67 -22.00
N PRO A 66 23.83 -18.42 -22.42
CA PRO A 66 22.65 -17.71 -21.97
C PRO A 66 21.47 -18.64 -22.19
N PRO A 67 20.58 -18.81 -21.19
CA PRO A 67 19.43 -19.70 -21.36
C PRO A 67 18.75 -19.27 -22.66
N GLN A 68 18.73 -20.17 -23.64
CA GLN A 68 18.09 -19.88 -24.90
C GLN A 68 16.65 -19.48 -24.58
N PRO A 69 16.12 -18.40 -25.19
CA PRO A 69 14.73 -18.05 -25.02
C PRO A 69 13.90 -19.31 -25.22
N LEU A 70 13.10 -19.66 -24.21
CA LEU A 70 12.17 -20.78 -24.35
C LEU A 70 11.43 -20.58 -25.68
N PRO A 71 11.33 -21.60 -26.54
CA PRO A 71 10.58 -21.47 -27.76
C PRO A 71 9.20 -20.91 -27.40
N PRO A 72 8.69 -19.92 -28.14
CA PRO A 72 7.40 -19.34 -27.84
C PRO A 72 6.42 -20.50 -27.72
N ARG A 73 5.79 -20.62 -26.53
CA ARG A 73 4.71 -21.58 -26.36
C ARG A 73 3.77 -21.36 -27.54
N PRO A 74 3.39 -22.40 -28.29
CA PRO A 74 2.45 -22.24 -29.38
C PRO A 74 1.29 -21.44 -28.83
N ARG A 75 1.11 -20.22 -29.34
CA ARG A 75 -0.09 -19.43 -29.04
C ARG A 75 -1.21 -20.38 -29.35
N ALA A 76 -2.07 -20.69 -28.36
CA ALA A 76 -3.28 -21.44 -28.61
C ALA A 76 -3.89 -20.81 -29.86
N ALA A 77 -3.99 -21.62 -30.92
CA ALA A 77 -4.52 -21.13 -32.17
C ALA A 77 -5.82 -20.37 -31.83
N PRO A 78 -6.11 -19.23 -32.50
CA PRO A 78 -7.45 -18.68 -32.44
C PRO A 78 -8.41 -19.86 -32.59
N PRO A 79 -9.45 -20.00 -31.76
CA PRO A 79 -10.42 -21.07 -31.96
C PRO A 79 -10.79 -21.00 -33.44
N ALA A 80 -10.56 -22.11 -34.16
CA ALA A 80 -10.93 -22.17 -35.56
C ALA A 80 -12.36 -21.65 -35.64
N PRO A 81 -12.71 -20.80 -36.63
CA PRO A 81 -14.10 -20.45 -36.83
C PRO A 81 -14.85 -21.77 -36.80
N ARG A 82 -15.78 -21.91 -35.84
CA ARG A 82 -16.62 -23.09 -35.80
C ARG A 82 -17.26 -23.11 -37.16
N LEU A 83 -16.78 -23.98 -38.05
CA LEU A 83 -17.56 -24.40 -39.19
C LEU A 83 -18.86 -24.81 -38.54
N HIS A 84 -19.93 -24.08 -38.87
CA HIS A 84 -21.26 -24.50 -38.53
C HIS A 84 -21.33 -25.89 -39.16
N ARG A 85 -21.12 -26.93 -38.34
CA ARG A 85 -21.47 -28.27 -38.75
C ARG A 85 -22.97 -28.14 -38.95
N PRO A 86 -23.49 -28.36 -40.16
CA PRO A 86 -24.92 -28.51 -40.30
C PRO A 86 -25.35 -29.55 -39.25
N PRO A 87 -26.48 -29.32 -38.56
CA PRO A 87 -26.94 -30.24 -37.54
C PRO A 87 -26.99 -31.64 -38.16
N VAL A 88 -26.33 -32.59 -37.50
CA VAL A 88 -26.46 -34.00 -37.86
C VAL A 88 -27.95 -34.33 -37.65
N PRO A 89 -28.68 -34.77 -38.69
CA PRO A 89 -30.07 -35.14 -38.52
C PRO A 89 -30.16 -36.29 -37.51
N PRO A 90 -31.15 -36.28 -36.60
CA PRO A 90 -31.34 -37.37 -35.67
C PRO A 90 -31.58 -38.69 -36.44
N PRO A 91 -31.16 -39.84 -35.89
CA PRO A 91 -31.41 -41.13 -36.52
C PRO A 91 -32.92 -41.35 -36.67
N PRO A 92 -33.37 -41.98 -37.78
CA PRO A 92 -34.78 -42.23 -38.00
C PRO A 92 -35.31 -43.19 -36.93
N GLN A 93 -36.32 -42.74 -36.18
CA GLN A 93 -37.09 -43.62 -35.31
C GLN A 93 -37.91 -44.57 -36.18
N PRO A 94 -37.97 -45.88 -35.86
CA PRO A 94 -38.79 -46.83 -36.60
C PRO A 94 -40.26 -46.44 -36.53
N ALA A 95 -40.88 -46.31 -37.70
CA ALA A 95 -42.30 -46.05 -37.86
C ALA A 95 -43.13 -47.17 -37.20
N ALA A 96 -43.81 -46.82 -36.10
CA ALA A 96 -44.98 -47.57 -35.68
C ALA A 96 -46.11 -47.27 -36.67
N LEU A 97 -46.60 -48.34 -37.28
CA LEU A 97 -47.81 -48.42 -38.08
C LEU A 97 -49.02 -47.73 -37.43
N LEU A 98 -50.03 -47.49 -38.29
CA LEU A 98 -51.40 -46.98 -38.06
C LEU A 98 -51.50 -45.49 -38.46
N ALA A 99 -52.30 -45.06 -39.43
CA ALA A 99 -53.48 -45.66 -40.03
C ALA A 99 -53.71 -45.09 -41.45
N LEU A 100 -54.36 -45.92 -42.27
CA LEU A 100 -54.95 -45.58 -43.55
C LEU A 100 -56.16 -44.64 -43.35
N ALA A 101 -56.20 -43.53 -44.09
CA ALA A 101 -57.39 -42.77 -44.52
C ALA A 101 -56.86 -41.63 -45.40
N ASP A 102 -56.75 -41.80 -46.71
CA ASP A 102 -57.80 -41.68 -47.73
C ASP A 102 -58.50 -40.32 -47.80
N SER A 103 -58.62 -39.84 -49.05
CA SER A 103 -59.40 -38.69 -49.55
C SER A 103 -58.80 -37.26 -49.50
N ALA A 104 -58.26 -36.84 -50.65
CA ALA A 104 -58.45 -35.49 -51.22
C ALA A 104 -59.77 -35.48 -52.05
N PRO A 105 -60.30 -34.38 -52.68
CA PRO A 105 -59.80 -32.99 -52.84
C PRO A 105 -60.89 -31.87 -52.76
N ALA A 106 -60.52 -30.62 -53.18
CA ALA A 106 -61.36 -29.43 -53.54
C ALA A 106 -61.72 -28.47 -52.38
N ALA A 107 -61.76 -27.14 -52.45
CA ALA A 107 -61.57 -26.06 -53.44
C ALA A 107 -61.35 -24.71 -52.67
N PRO A 108 -61.07 -23.56 -53.31
CA PRO A 108 -60.42 -22.38 -52.71
C PRO A 108 -61.40 -21.34 -52.17
N THR A 109 -60.96 -20.47 -51.25
CA THR A 109 -61.49 -19.09 -51.10
C THR A 109 -60.56 -18.23 -50.23
N ASP A 110 -60.17 -17.09 -50.78
CA ASP A 110 -59.55 -15.96 -50.06
C ASP A 110 -60.51 -15.42 -48.99
N HIS A 111 -60.08 -15.45 -47.72
CA HIS A 111 -60.67 -14.62 -46.68
C HIS A 111 -59.56 -14.02 -45.81
N VAL A 112 -59.41 -12.71 -45.96
CA VAL A 112 -58.63 -11.81 -45.11
C VAL A 112 -59.07 -11.99 -43.66
N VAL A 113 -58.16 -12.43 -42.78
CA VAL A 113 -58.37 -12.38 -41.33
C VAL A 113 -57.40 -11.34 -40.75
N ALA A 114 -58.03 -10.38 -40.08
CA ALA A 114 -57.46 -9.24 -39.40
C ALA A 114 -56.26 -9.59 -38.52
N ALA A 115 -55.23 -8.73 -38.61
CA ALA A 115 -54.13 -8.71 -37.67
C ALA A 115 -54.66 -8.45 -36.25
N ALA A 116 -54.66 -9.49 -35.42
CA ALA A 116 -54.77 -9.32 -33.98
C ALA A 116 -53.48 -8.62 -33.50
N SER A 117 -53.63 -7.43 -32.93
CA SER A 117 -52.51 -6.70 -32.30
C SER A 117 -51.97 -7.52 -31.13
N PRO A 118 -50.64 -7.62 -30.96
CA PRO A 118 -50.06 -8.25 -29.77
C PRO A 118 -50.42 -7.44 -28.53
N ALA A 119 -50.88 -8.14 -27.48
CA ALA A 119 -51.11 -7.54 -26.17
C ALA A 119 -49.82 -6.86 -25.66
N PRO A 120 -49.92 -5.71 -24.95
CA PRO A 120 -48.75 -5.04 -24.42
C PRO A 120 -47.99 -5.96 -23.46
N ALA A 121 -46.67 -6.03 -23.62
CA ALA A 121 -45.79 -6.67 -22.66
C ALA A 121 -45.97 -6.03 -21.27
N PRO A 122 -45.95 -6.81 -20.17
CA PRO A 122 -46.03 -6.25 -18.83
C PRO A 122 -44.88 -5.26 -18.61
N GLU A 123 -45.22 -4.09 -18.05
CA GLU A 123 -44.25 -3.07 -17.67
C GLU A 123 -43.17 -3.66 -16.74
N PRO A 124 -41.89 -3.27 -16.89
CA PRO A 124 -40.85 -3.69 -15.99
C PRO A 124 -41.16 -3.19 -14.57
N ALA A 125 -41.18 -4.12 -13.62
CA ALA A 125 -41.36 -3.80 -12.21
C ALA A 125 -40.34 -2.73 -11.75
N PRO A 126 -40.70 -1.85 -10.80
CA PRO A 126 -39.77 -0.85 -10.28
C PRO A 126 -38.51 -1.53 -9.75
N ALA A 127 -37.35 -1.08 -10.24
CA ALA A 127 -36.07 -1.53 -9.72
C ALA A 127 -36.01 -1.25 -8.21
N ALA A 128 -35.63 -2.26 -7.42
CA ALA A 128 -35.41 -2.10 -6.00
C ALA A 128 -34.42 -0.93 -5.73
N PRO A 129 -34.61 -0.14 -4.66
CA PRO A 129 -33.70 0.95 -4.35
C PRO A 129 -32.27 0.41 -4.15
N ALA A 130 -31.29 1.10 -4.73
CA ALA A 130 -29.88 0.73 -4.59
C ALA A 130 -29.45 0.78 -3.12
N PRO A 131 -28.58 -0.15 -2.67
CA PRO A 131 -28.14 -0.22 -1.27
C PRO A 131 -27.41 1.07 -0.85
N ARG A 132 -27.65 1.53 0.38
CA ARG A 132 -27.04 2.75 0.91
C ARG A 132 -25.63 2.42 1.40
N VAL A 133 -24.61 2.93 0.72
CA VAL A 133 -23.20 2.72 1.07
C VAL A 133 -22.56 4.00 1.61
N VAL A 134 -21.93 3.91 2.78
CA VAL A 134 -21.10 4.97 3.39
C VAL A 134 -19.65 4.51 3.38
N LEU A 135 -18.75 5.31 2.79
CA LEU A 135 -17.34 4.98 2.72
C LEU A 135 -16.65 5.09 4.09
N PRO A 136 -15.61 4.29 4.34
CA PRO A 136 -14.74 4.49 5.50
C PRO A 136 -14.12 5.89 5.53
N SER A 137 -13.66 6.32 6.72
CA SER A 137 -12.98 7.60 6.86
C SER A 137 -11.75 7.52 7.75
N ALA A 138 -10.67 8.17 7.33
CA ALA A 138 -9.39 8.24 8.04
C ALA A 138 -9.07 9.64 8.60
N ARG A 139 -10.07 10.53 8.76
CA ARG A 139 -9.82 11.91 9.22
C ARG A 139 -9.08 11.87 10.56
N ALA A 140 -7.81 12.27 10.51
CA ALA A 140 -6.80 12.08 11.56
C ALA A 140 -7.24 12.66 12.92
N ASP A 141 -8.08 13.69 12.89
CA ASP A 141 -8.46 14.47 14.07
C ASP A 141 -9.54 13.81 14.94
N TYR A 142 -10.30 12.84 14.42
CA TYR A 142 -11.49 12.32 15.10
C TYR A 142 -11.27 10.99 15.85
N LEU A 143 -10.10 10.38 15.71
CA LEU A 143 -9.78 9.05 16.26
C LEU A 143 -8.47 9.03 17.06
N SER A 144 -7.91 10.20 17.39
CA SER A 144 -6.61 10.33 18.08
C SER A 144 -5.47 9.61 17.36
N ASN A 145 -5.47 9.66 16.02
CA ASN A 145 -4.42 9.07 15.21
C ASN A 145 -3.21 10.02 15.16
N PRO A 146 -2.01 9.61 15.64
CA PRO A 146 -0.84 10.46 15.57
C PRO A 146 -0.41 10.68 14.11
N PRO A 147 0.14 11.85 13.76
CA PRO A 147 0.69 12.08 12.44
C PRO A 147 1.87 11.13 12.18
N PRO A 148 2.16 10.81 10.91
CA PRO A 148 3.28 9.97 10.56
C PRO A 148 4.60 10.59 11.00
N VAL A 149 5.50 9.75 11.54
CA VAL A 149 6.85 10.18 11.89
C VAL A 149 7.59 10.52 10.61
N TYR A 150 8.18 11.71 10.58
CA TYR A 150 9.00 12.12 9.45
C TYR A 150 10.40 11.49 9.57
N PRO A 151 10.86 10.67 8.61
CA PRO A 151 12.17 10.03 8.65
C PRO A 151 13.31 11.05 8.82
N PRO A 152 14.25 10.86 9.77
CA PRO A 152 15.32 11.83 10.03
C PRO A 152 16.19 12.14 8.81
N MET A 153 16.46 11.14 7.96
CA MET A 153 17.24 11.35 6.73
C MET A 153 16.46 12.18 5.71
N SER A 154 15.18 11.88 5.50
CA SER A 154 14.31 12.67 4.62
C SER A 154 14.18 14.11 5.07
N ARG A 155 14.12 14.36 6.39
CA ARG A 155 14.18 15.73 6.95
C ARG A 155 15.48 16.45 6.57
N ARG A 156 16.63 15.79 6.72
CA ARG A 156 17.95 16.35 6.39
C ARG A 156 18.11 16.64 4.90
N LEU A 157 17.51 15.80 4.05
CA LEU A 157 17.55 15.91 2.59
C LEU A 157 16.45 16.81 2.00
N GLY A 158 15.54 17.35 2.83
CA GLY A 158 14.46 18.23 2.37
C GLY A 158 13.35 17.52 1.57
N GLU A 159 13.21 16.20 1.71
CA GLU A 159 12.32 15.38 0.87
C GLU A 159 10.85 15.54 1.27
N GLN A 160 10.04 16.22 0.47
CA GLN A 160 8.61 16.43 0.73
C GLN A 160 7.74 15.77 -0.32
N GLY A 161 6.49 15.44 0.02
CA GLY A 161 5.56 14.88 -0.95
C GLY A 161 4.30 14.29 -0.36
N LYS A 162 3.41 13.84 -1.26
CA LYS A 162 2.13 13.24 -0.91
C LYS A 162 2.11 11.75 -1.23
N VAL A 163 1.87 10.93 -0.22
CA VAL A 163 1.64 9.49 -0.35
C VAL A 163 0.14 9.24 -0.41
N ILE A 164 -0.32 8.35 -1.29
CA ILE A 164 -1.68 7.82 -1.27
C ILE A 164 -1.61 6.34 -1.00
N LEU A 165 -2.23 5.90 0.09
CA LEU A 165 -2.28 4.50 0.49
C LEU A 165 -3.69 3.95 0.33
N ARG A 166 -3.81 2.76 -0.24
CA ARG A 166 -5.07 2.02 -0.33
C ARG A 166 -5.14 1.06 0.86
N VAL A 167 -6.08 1.28 1.77
CA VAL A 167 -6.22 0.57 3.04
C VAL A 167 -7.55 -0.15 3.09
N LEU A 168 -7.54 -1.45 3.43
CA LEU A 168 -8.74 -2.22 3.70
C LEU A 168 -9.09 -2.00 5.17
N ILE A 169 -10.21 -1.33 5.42
CA ILE A 169 -10.68 -1.03 6.77
C ILE A 169 -11.74 -2.07 7.11
N GLY A 170 -11.53 -2.82 8.19
CA GLY A 170 -12.48 -3.80 8.69
C GLY A 170 -13.71 -3.16 9.35
N ALA A 171 -14.76 -3.95 9.56
CA ALA A 171 -15.96 -3.53 10.30
C ALA A 171 -15.65 -3.11 11.76
N ASP A 172 -14.53 -3.56 12.31
CA ASP A 172 -13.97 -3.18 13.62
C ASP A 172 -13.20 -1.85 13.61
N GLY A 173 -13.09 -1.19 12.45
CA GLY A 173 -12.36 0.06 12.31
C GLY A 173 -10.83 -0.10 12.31
N LEU A 174 -10.31 -1.32 12.15
CA LEU A 174 -8.87 -1.59 12.05
C LEU A 174 -8.43 -1.72 10.58
N ALA A 175 -7.20 -1.31 10.28
CA ALA A 175 -6.57 -1.64 9.01
C ALA A 175 -6.27 -3.15 8.93
N LYS A 176 -6.82 -3.82 7.92
CA LYS A 176 -6.56 -5.23 7.62
C LYS A 176 -5.43 -5.39 6.61
N GLU A 177 -5.41 -4.53 5.60
CA GLU A 177 -4.40 -4.51 4.55
C GLU A 177 -4.08 -3.06 4.17
N ALA A 178 -2.85 -2.81 3.71
CA ALA A 178 -2.42 -1.49 3.24
C ALA A 178 -1.41 -1.62 2.10
N HIS A 179 -1.67 -0.93 0.99
CA HIS A 179 -0.83 -0.90 -0.20
C HIS A 179 -0.52 0.53 -0.64
N LEU A 180 0.64 0.70 -1.26
CA LEU A 180 1.01 1.95 -1.90
C LEU A 180 0.19 2.13 -3.19
N ALA A 181 -0.66 3.15 -3.25
CA ALA A 181 -1.41 3.52 -4.45
C ALA A 181 -0.71 4.63 -5.25
N ARG A 182 -0.06 5.57 -4.56
CA ARG A 182 0.80 6.59 -5.17
C ARG A 182 1.95 6.92 -4.22
N SER A 183 3.17 6.83 -4.73
CA SER A 183 4.40 7.24 -4.05
C SER A 183 4.48 8.77 -3.91
N SER A 184 5.13 9.23 -2.85
CA SER A 184 5.60 10.60 -2.69
C SER A 184 6.77 10.97 -3.61
N GLY A 185 7.41 9.98 -4.24
CA GLY A 185 8.69 10.11 -4.93
C GLY A 185 9.89 9.68 -4.07
N PHE A 186 9.68 9.43 -2.77
CA PHE A 186 10.74 9.05 -1.83
C PHE A 186 10.33 7.83 -1.02
N GLU A 187 11.04 6.71 -1.20
CA GLU A 187 10.73 5.43 -0.54
C GLU A 187 10.64 5.54 0.99
N ARG A 188 11.51 6.35 1.61
CA ARG A 188 11.51 6.58 3.07
C ARG A 188 10.18 7.15 3.57
N LEU A 189 9.61 8.10 2.83
CA LEU A 189 8.32 8.70 3.19
C LEU A 189 7.17 7.70 2.96
N ASP A 190 7.25 6.90 1.89
CA ASP A 190 6.25 5.89 1.57
C ASP A 190 6.19 4.79 2.65
N GLN A 191 7.35 4.31 3.13
CA GLN A 191 7.41 3.33 4.23
C GLN A 191 6.88 3.92 5.54
N ALA A 192 7.29 5.15 5.89
CA ALA A 192 6.79 5.82 7.09
C ALA A 192 5.26 5.99 7.06
N ALA A 193 4.70 6.32 5.90
CA ALA A 193 3.26 6.38 5.71
C ALA A 193 2.59 5.00 5.88
N LEU A 194 3.15 3.95 5.28
CA LEU A 194 2.63 2.58 5.38
C LEU A 194 2.60 2.06 6.83
N GLU A 195 3.67 2.29 7.58
CA GLU A 195 3.74 1.92 9.00
C GLU A 195 2.69 2.66 9.82
N THR A 196 2.53 3.96 9.55
CA THR A 196 1.59 4.82 10.27
C THR A 196 0.13 4.36 10.06
N VAL A 197 -0.30 4.17 8.81
CA VAL A 197 -1.71 3.83 8.52
C VAL A 197 -2.12 2.45 9.03
N ARG A 198 -1.17 1.53 9.22
CA ARG A 198 -1.44 0.21 9.81
C ARG A 198 -1.80 0.29 11.28
N GLN A 199 -1.32 1.31 11.99
CA GLN A 199 -1.54 1.50 13.42
C GLN A 199 -2.77 2.36 13.73
N TRP A 200 -3.22 3.14 12.76
CA TRP A 200 -4.39 4.00 12.88
C TRP A 200 -5.69 3.25 13.13
N ARG A 201 -6.63 3.95 13.77
CA ARG A 201 -8.04 3.58 13.85
C ARG A 201 -8.83 4.31 12.78
N TYR A 202 -9.93 3.70 12.36
CA TYR A 202 -10.78 4.19 11.29
C TYR A 202 -12.24 4.08 11.67
N ARG A 203 -13.08 4.90 11.03
CA ARG A 203 -14.52 4.59 10.97
C ARG A 203 -14.76 3.58 9.86
N PRO A 204 -15.41 2.43 10.15
CA PRO A 204 -15.71 1.43 9.15
C PRO A 204 -16.67 1.99 8.09
N GLY A 205 -16.66 1.36 6.92
CA GLY A 205 -17.71 1.59 5.93
C GLY A 205 -19.03 1.01 6.43
N MET A 206 -20.15 1.53 5.92
CA MET A 206 -21.48 1.01 6.25
C MET A 206 -22.20 0.62 4.96
N ARG A 207 -22.86 -0.54 4.95
CA ARG A 207 -23.85 -0.92 3.93
C ARG A 207 -25.18 -1.16 4.61
N ASP A 208 -26.19 -0.40 4.22
CA ASP A 208 -27.55 -0.48 4.79
C ASP A 208 -27.57 -0.39 6.33
N GLY A 209 -26.66 0.43 6.88
CA GLY A 209 -26.53 0.66 8.32
C GLY A 209 -25.67 -0.35 9.07
N VAL A 210 -25.15 -1.38 8.39
CA VAL A 210 -24.29 -2.41 8.97
C VAL A 210 -22.83 -2.13 8.62
N ALA A 211 -21.94 -2.22 9.60
CA ALA A 211 -20.50 -2.03 9.37
C ALA A 211 -19.94 -3.14 8.49
N GLU A 212 -19.24 -2.77 7.43
CA GLU A 212 -18.65 -3.69 6.45
C GLU A 212 -17.21 -3.30 6.13
N ALA A 213 -16.39 -4.31 5.86
CA ALA A 213 -15.02 -4.09 5.44
C ALA A 213 -14.98 -3.45 4.04
N MET A 214 -14.25 -2.34 3.89
CA MET A 214 -14.20 -1.58 2.63
C MET A 214 -12.82 -0.98 2.40
N TRP A 215 -12.42 -0.93 1.12
CA TRP A 215 -11.22 -0.24 0.68
C TRP A 215 -11.39 1.28 0.74
N PHE A 216 -10.36 1.98 1.21
CA PHE A 216 -10.33 3.44 1.28
C PHE A 216 -8.94 3.98 0.93
N ASN A 217 -8.89 5.13 0.24
CA ASN A 217 -7.64 5.79 -0.10
C ASN A 217 -7.31 6.87 0.94
N VAL A 218 -6.22 6.66 1.68
CA VAL A 218 -5.72 7.55 2.72
C VAL A 218 -4.60 8.43 2.15
N PRO A 219 -4.81 9.75 2.00
CA PRO A 219 -3.75 10.67 1.64
C PRO A 219 -2.92 11.08 2.87
N ILE A 220 -1.60 11.03 2.76
CA ILE A 220 -0.65 11.53 3.75
C ILE A 220 0.26 12.57 3.07
N ASN A 221 0.37 13.75 3.68
CA ASN A 221 1.23 14.82 3.20
C ASN A 221 2.43 14.98 4.14
N PHE A 222 3.65 14.83 3.61
CA PHE A 222 4.88 15.19 4.30
C PHE A 222 5.32 16.57 3.85
N VAL A 223 5.28 17.53 4.77
CA VAL A 223 5.72 18.91 4.58
C VAL A 223 6.69 19.28 5.69
N LEU A 224 7.73 20.04 5.34
CA LEU A 224 8.68 20.62 6.28
C LEU A 224 8.30 22.07 6.52
N GLU A 225 8.11 22.43 7.78
CA GLU A 225 7.97 23.83 8.17
C GLU A 225 9.34 24.50 8.08
N GLY A 226 9.45 25.57 7.28
CA GLY A 226 10.65 26.42 7.25
C GLY A 226 11.64 26.22 6.10
N VAL A 227 11.22 25.72 4.94
CA VAL A 227 12.03 25.81 3.70
C VAL A 227 11.48 26.96 2.85
N LEU A 228 12.01 28.17 3.05
CA LEU A 228 11.90 29.31 2.13
C LEU A 228 13.30 29.61 1.55
#